data_AF-X0QSI6-F1
#
_entry.id   AF-X0QSI6-F1
#
_cell.length_a   1.000
_cell.length_b   1.000
_cell.length_c   1.000
_cell.angle_alpha   90.00
_cell.angle_beta   90.00
_cell.angle_gamma   90.00
#
_symmetry.space_group_name_H-M   'P 1'
#
loop_
_entity.id
_entity.type
_entity.pdbx_description
1 polymer ?
#
loop_
_entity_poly.entity_id
_entity_poly.type
_entity_poly.pdbx_seq_one_letter_code
_entity_poly.pdbx_strand_id
1 'polypeptide(L)'
;MKTSSSTTTIKENPHDNIKSNLPSNLRTQAIHLQSNNRIITDAPTDNHGKGEAFSPTDLLATSLGSCILTIIGIKAEAMDIDISGTTAEVTKVMAAKPRRVSEIHVVVNFSKALDESTLKRL
;
A
#
# COMPACT_ATOMS: atom_id res chain seq x y z
N MET A 1 35.56 -39.29 10.11
CA MET A 1 34.94 -38.17 9.38
C MET A 1 33.47 -38.09 9.77
N LYS A 2 33.07 -37.11 10.59
CA LYS A 2 31.66 -36.81 10.86
C LYS A 2 31.26 -35.66 9.93
N THR A 3 30.35 -35.93 9.02
CA THR A 3 29.77 -34.92 8.12
C THR A 3 28.82 -34.03 8.91
N SER A 4 29.16 -32.75 9.07
CA SER A 4 28.27 -31.72 9.61
C SER A 4 27.27 -31.31 8.52
N SER A 5 26.01 -31.72 8.67
CA SER A 5 24.87 -31.15 7.94
C SER A 5 24.62 -29.74 8.49
N SER A 6 25.03 -28.72 7.76
CA SER A 6 24.65 -27.33 8.05
C SER A 6 23.19 -27.14 7.67
N THR A 7 22.30 -27.25 8.66
CA THR A 7 20.90 -26.87 8.53
C THR A 7 20.85 -25.37 8.24
N THR A 8 20.55 -25.02 7.00
CA THR A 8 20.24 -23.64 6.61
C THR A 8 18.98 -23.22 7.35
N THR A 9 19.13 -22.37 8.36
CA THR A 9 18.01 -21.72 9.03
C THR A 9 17.31 -20.85 7.99
N ILE A 10 16.16 -21.30 7.49
CA ILE A 10 15.24 -20.45 6.72
C ILE A 10 14.84 -19.32 7.68
N LYS A 11 15.26 -18.09 7.40
CA LYS A 11 14.75 -16.92 8.12
C LYS A 11 13.27 -16.82 7.80
N GLU A 12 12.41 -17.11 8.77
CA GLU A 12 10.99 -16.83 8.66
C GLU A 12 10.81 -15.34 8.35
N ASN A 13 9.96 -15.03 7.37
CA ASN A 13 9.59 -13.64 7.08
C ASN A 13 8.89 -13.07 8.32
N PRO A 14 9.18 -11.82 8.73
CA PRO A 14 8.43 -11.16 9.79
C PRO A 14 6.96 -11.05 9.32
N HIS A 15 6.06 -11.71 10.03
CA HIS A 15 4.64 -11.60 9.80
C HIS A 15 4.09 -10.41 10.59
N ASP A 16 3.66 -9.37 9.89
CA ASP A 16 2.92 -8.27 10.49
C ASP A 16 1.47 -8.70 10.76
N ASN A 17 1.07 -8.66 12.03
CA ASN A 17 -0.28 -9.01 12.43
C ASN A 17 -1.20 -7.79 12.42
N ILE A 18 -2.29 -7.86 11.65
CA ILE A 18 -3.35 -6.84 11.60
C ILE A 18 -4.64 -7.47 12.10
N LYS A 19 -5.31 -6.79 13.04
CA LYS A 19 -6.63 -7.21 13.55
C LYS A 19 -7.70 -6.21 13.13
N SER A 20 -8.72 -6.68 12.39
CA SER A 20 -9.86 -5.87 11.94
C SER A 20 -11.14 -6.25 12.67
N ASN A 21 -11.99 -5.26 12.96
CA ASN A 21 -13.34 -5.47 13.48
C ASN A 21 -14.37 -4.64 12.71
N LEU A 22 -15.59 -5.16 12.60
CA LEU A 22 -16.74 -4.50 11.99
C LEU A 22 -17.71 -4.03 13.10
N PRO A 23 -17.61 -2.80 13.59
CA PRO A 23 -18.68 -2.17 14.38
C PRO A 23 -19.93 -1.87 13.54
N SER A 24 -20.99 -1.39 14.21
CA SER A 24 -22.21 -0.92 13.57
C SER A 24 -21.96 0.23 12.57
N ASN A 25 -22.87 0.42 11.61
CA ASN A 25 -22.84 1.48 10.58
C ASN A 25 -21.82 1.31 9.45
N LEU A 26 -21.43 0.07 9.11
CA LEU A 26 -20.53 -0.23 7.97
C LEU A 26 -19.15 0.47 8.07
N ARG A 27 -18.72 0.78 9.29
CA ARG A 27 -17.37 1.24 9.64
C ARG A 27 -16.53 0.04 10.05
N THR A 28 -15.25 0.02 9.70
CA THR A 28 -14.28 -0.92 10.28
C THR A 28 -13.09 -0.20 10.89
N GLN A 29 -12.42 -0.86 11.83
CA GLN A 29 -11.13 -0.41 12.35
C GLN A 29 -10.14 -1.58 12.28
N ALA A 30 -8.94 -1.30 11.78
CA ALA A 30 -7.81 -2.21 11.82
C ALA A 30 -6.73 -1.66 12.76
N ILE A 31 -6.09 -2.53 13.54
CA ILE A 31 -4.94 -2.20 14.38
C ILE A 31 -3.74 -3.01 13.90
N HIS A 32 -2.66 -2.33 13.56
CA HIS A 32 -1.37 -2.96 13.33
C HIS A 32 -0.69 -3.23 14.67
N LEU A 33 -0.47 -4.50 15.04
CA LEU A 33 -0.10 -4.85 16.41
C LEU A 33 1.31 -4.38 16.81
N GLN A 34 2.25 -4.33 15.86
CA GLN A 34 3.62 -3.92 16.15
C GLN A 34 3.75 -2.41 16.38
N SER A 35 3.12 -1.59 15.53
CA SER A 35 3.21 -0.12 15.66
C SER A 35 2.07 0.51 16.46
N ASN A 36 1.04 -0.26 16.82
CA ASN A 36 -0.23 0.21 17.40
C ASN A 36 -0.98 1.25 16.56
N ASN A 37 -0.59 1.48 15.30
CA ASN A 37 -1.32 2.35 14.40
C ASN A 37 -2.69 1.78 14.06
N ARG A 38 -3.62 2.70 13.77
CA ARG A 38 -5.01 2.39 13.48
C ARG A 38 -5.39 2.91 12.11
N ILE A 39 -6.12 2.09 11.36
CA ILE A 39 -6.75 2.50 10.10
C ILE A 39 -8.26 2.37 10.30
N ILE A 40 -8.99 3.43 9.94
CA ILE A 40 -10.45 3.46 9.95
C ILE A 40 -10.90 3.44 8.50
N THR A 41 -11.90 2.62 8.19
CA THR A 41 -12.58 2.69 6.89
C THR A 41 -14.08 2.74 7.04
N ASP A 42 -14.74 3.38 6.07
CA ASP A 42 -16.19 3.51 6.00
C ASP A 42 -16.72 3.05 4.66
N ALA A 43 -17.89 2.42 4.63
CA ALA A 43 -18.64 2.41 3.39
C ALA A 43 -18.90 3.88 2.93
N PRO A 44 -18.81 4.16 1.62
CA PRO A 44 -19.10 5.50 1.11
C PRO A 44 -20.60 5.81 1.17
N THR A 45 -20.97 7.09 1.05
CA THR A 45 -22.37 7.55 1.13
C THR A 45 -23.24 7.01 0.00
N ASP A 46 -22.67 6.73 -1.18
CA ASP A 46 -23.33 6.05 -2.30
C ASP A 46 -23.56 4.54 -2.04
N ASN A 47 -23.08 4.00 -0.92
CA ASN A 47 -23.22 2.60 -0.55
C ASN A 47 -23.52 2.43 0.95
N HIS A 48 -24.47 3.23 1.45
CA HIS A 48 -25.09 3.14 2.79
C HIS A 48 -24.18 3.48 3.98
N GLY A 49 -22.95 3.94 3.77
CA GLY A 49 -22.07 4.35 4.87
C GLY A 49 -22.03 5.85 5.09
N LYS A 50 -21.15 6.27 6.01
CA LYS A 50 -21.00 7.68 6.39
C LYS A 50 -20.05 8.46 5.49
N GLY A 51 -19.12 7.78 4.81
CA GLY A 51 -18.09 8.42 4.00
C GLY A 51 -17.19 9.40 4.77
N GLU A 52 -17.01 9.21 6.09
CA GLU A 52 -16.18 10.10 6.93
C GLU A 52 -14.70 9.65 6.97
N ALA A 53 -14.39 8.49 6.39
CA ALA A 53 -13.06 7.92 6.26
C ALA A 53 -12.87 7.29 4.88
N PHE A 54 -11.64 6.87 4.55
CA PHE A 54 -11.36 6.08 3.35
C PHE A 54 -12.33 4.88 3.26
N SER A 55 -12.89 4.59 2.09
CA SER A 55 -13.55 3.29 1.93
C SER A 55 -12.54 2.16 1.87
N PRO A 56 -12.93 0.91 2.16
CA PRO A 56 -12.03 -0.23 1.98
C PRO A 56 -11.40 -0.29 0.58
N THR A 57 -12.15 0.11 -0.45
CA THR A 57 -11.64 0.18 -1.83
C THR A 57 -10.77 1.41 -2.11
N ASP A 58 -10.97 2.54 -1.39
CA ASP A 58 -10.01 3.65 -1.45
C ASP A 58 -8.69 3.24 -0.82
N LEU A 59 -8.75 2.61 0.37
CA LEU A 59 -7.58 2.10 1.06
C LEU A 59 -6.79 1.10 0.20
N LEU A 60 -7.49 0.22 -0.53
CA LEU A 60 -6.87 -0.70 -1.50
C LEU A 60 -6.14 0.04 -2.63
N ALA A 61 -6.75 1.09 -3.19
CA ALA A 61 -6.12 1.85 -4.25
C ALA A 61 -4.92 2.66 -3.73
N THR A 62 -5.08 3.33 -2.58
CA THR A 62 -4.02 4.10 -1.93
C THR A 62 -2.85 3.21 -1.53
N SER A 63 -3.09 1.99 -1.03
CA SER A 63 -2.00 1.07 -0.66
C SER A 63 -1.13 0.69 -1.86
N LEU A 64 -1.71 0.55 -3.06
CA LEU A 64 -0.94 0.34 -4.30
C LEU A 64 -0.02 1.54 -4.58
N GLY A 65 -0.55 2.76 -4.52
CA GLY A 65 0.25 3.99 -4.71
C GLY A 65 1.38 4.12 -3.69
N SER A 66 1.09 3.88 -2.41
CA SER A 66 2.10 3.88 -1.35
C SER A 66 3.16 2.79 -1.55
N CYS A 67 2.76 1.59 -2.00
CA CYS A 67 3.69 0.50 -2.29
C CYS A 67 4.65 0.87 -3.43
N ILE A 68 4.14 1.43 -4.52
CA ILE A 68 4.93 1.92 -5.65
C ILE A 68 5.95 2.98 -5.19
N LEU A 69 5.52 4.01 -4.45
CA LEU A 69 6.42 5.04 -3.95
C LEU A 69 7.50 4.49 -3.02
N THR A 70 7.15 3.51 -2.18
CA THR A 70 8.11 2.88 -1.27
C THR A 70 9.18 2.10 -2.04
N ILE A 71 8.78 1.32 -3.05
CA ILE A 71 9.72 0.57 -3.90
C ILE A 71 10.62 1.51 -4.69
N ILE A 72 10.06 2.54 -5.31
CA ILE A 72 10.82 3.57 -6.04
C ILE A 72 11.81 4.27 -5.09
N GLY A 73 11.38 4.61 -3.86
CA GLY A 73 12.23 5.20 -2.83
C GLY A 73 13.42 4.33 -2.46
N ILE A 74 13.19 3.04 -2.18
CA ILE A 74 14.25 2.06 -1.91
C ILE A 74 15.25 2.00 -3.08
N LYS A 75 14.74 2.01 -4.31
CA LYS A 75 15.59 1.94 -5.51
C LYS A 75 16.41 3.22 -5.71
N ALA A 76 15.80 4.39 -5.49
CA ALA A 76 16.46 5.68 -5.60
C ALA A 76 17.56 5.85 -4.54
N GLU A 77 17.30 5.42 -3.30
CA GLU A 77 18.29 5.39 -2.22
C GLU A 77 19.51 4.52 -2.60
N ALA A 78 19.26 3.31 -3.15
CA ALA A 78 20.33 2.44 -3.63
C ALA A 78 21.12 3.01 -4.83
N MET A 79 20.57 4.03 -5.50
CA MET A 79 21.20 4.75 -6.61
C MET A 79 21.80 6.10 -6.18
N ASP A 80 21.71 6.46 -4.90
CA ASP A 80 22.13 7.76 -4.33
C ASP A 80 21.42 8.96 -5.00
N ILE A 81 20.12 8.80 -5.28
CA ILE A 81 19.29 9.84 -5.88
C ILE A 81 18.21 10.29 -4.89
N ASP A 82 18.29 11.55 -4.46
CA ASP A 82 17.21 12.14 -3.64
C ASP A 82 15.98 12.45 -4.50
N ILE A 83 14.87 11.80 -4.19
CA ILE A 83 13.54 12.02 -4.80
C ILE A 83 12.51 12.44 -3.76
N SER A 84 12.94 12.95 -2.61
CA SER A 84 12.07 13.45 -1.54
C SER A 84 11.06 14.46 -2.09
N GLY A 85 9.81 14.35 -1.66
CA GLY A 85 8.70 15.17 -2.17
C GLY A 85 8.00 14.60 -3.42
N THR A 86 8.45 13.46 -3.95
CA THR A 86 7.69 12.73 -4.99
C THR A 86 6.33 12.29 -4.45
N THR A 87 5.27 12.47 -5.24
CA THR A 87 3.89 12.11 -4.87
C THR A 87 3.30 11.09 -5.83
N ALA A 88 2.23 10.41 -5.40
CA ALA A 88 1.42 9.54 -6.24
C ALA A 88 -0.04 9.93 -6.13
N GLU A 89 -0.65 10.27 -7.26
CA GLU A 89 -2.09 10.47 -7.40
C GLU A 89 -2.72 9.15 -7.82
N VAL A 90 -3.76 8.74 -7.09
CA VAL A 90 -4.42 7.45 -7.33
C VAL A 90 -5.89 7.67 -7.66
N THR A 91 -6.30 7.15 -8.81
CA THR A 91 -7.70 7.11 -9.23
C THR A 91 -8.16 5.65 -9.35
N LYS A 92 -9.25 5.29 -8.67
CA LYS A 92 -9.88 3.97 -8.84
C LYS A 92 -11.09 4.07 -9.76
N VAL A 93 -11.30 3.06 -10.58
CA VAL A 93 -12.51 2.87 -11.38
C VAL A 93 -13.27 1.68 -10.82
N MET A 94 -14.59 1.83 -10.65
CA MET A 94 -15.46 0.78 -10.10
C MET A 94 -16.32 0.17 -11.22
N ALA A 95 -16.32 -1.16 -11.32
CA ALA A 95 -17.30 -1.89 -12.12
C ALA A 95 -18.53 -2.27 -11.28
N ALA A 96 -19.69 -2.35 -11.92
CA ALA A 96 -20.92 -2.83 -11.30
C ALA A 96 -21.11 -4.35 -11.49
N LYS A 97 -22.00 -4.95 -10.68
CA LYS A 97 -22.55 -6.31 -10.81
C LYS A 97 -21.49 -7.46 -10.90
N PRO A 98 -20.84 -7.87 -9.80
CA PRO A 98 -20.84 -7.26 -8.47
C PRO A 98 -19.93 -6.02 -8.40
N ARG A 99 -20.21 -5.12 -7.45
CA ARG A 99 -19.40 -3.90 -7.24
C ARG A 99 -17.98 -4.28 -6.83
N ARG A 100 -16.99 -3.88 -7.64
CA ARG A 100 -15.56 -4.14 -7.41
C ARG A 100 -14.70 -3.09 -8.10
N VAL A 101 -13.45 -2.98 -7.70
CA VAL A 101 -12.45 -2.19 -8.43
C VAL A 101 -12.18 -2.88 -9.78
N SER A 102 -12.31 -2.14 -10.89
CA SER A 102 -11.95 -2.62 -12.22
C SER A 102 -10.56 -2.16 -12.64
N GLU A 103 -10.21 -0.92 -12.30
CA GLU A 103 -8.93 -0.32 -12.67
C GLU A 103 -8.43 0.56 -11.53
N ILE A 104 -7.11 0.68 -11.43
CA ILE A 104 -6.43 1.65 -10.58
C ILE A 104 -5.39 2.34 -11.45
N HIS A 105 -5.53 3.66 -11.60
CA HIS A 105 -4.60 4.50 -12.34
C HIS A 105 -3.74 5.21 -11.32
N VAL A 106 -2.42 5.09 -11.45
CA VAL A 106 -1.45 5.73 -10.56
C VAL A 106 -0.59 6.67 -11.39
N VAL A 107 -0.58 7.95 -11.05
CA VAL A 107 0.28 8.97 -11.64
C VAL A 107 1.34 9.34 -10.63
N VAL A 108 2.60 9.05 -10.92
CA VAL A 108 3.74 9.40 -10.06
C VAL A 108 4.32 10.72 -10.53
N ASN A 109 4.37 11.69 -9.62
CA ASN A 109 4.91 13.03 -9.87
C ASN A 109 6.23 13.17 -9.12
N PHE A 110 7.34 13.06 -9.85
CA PHE A 110 8.68 13.24 -9.27
C PHE A 110 8.93 14.70 -8.88
N SER A 111 9.60 14.90 -7.74
CA SER A 111 9.90 16.24 -7.21
C SER A 111 10.92 17.03 -8.05
N LYS A 112 11.60 16.36 -8.98
CA LYS A 112 12.56 16.95 -9.92
C LYS A 112 12.50 16.23 -11.26
N ALA A 113 12.97 16.91 -12.31
CA ALA A 113 13.16 16.27 -13.61
C ALA A 113 14.25 15.20 -13.51
N LEU A 114 13.96 14.01 -14.03
CA LEU A 114 14.88 12.88 -14.13
C LEU A 114 15.08 12.55 -15.60
N ASP A 115 16.28 12.12 -15.98
CA ASP A 115 16.52 11.62 -17.33
C ASP A 115 15.81 10.26 -17.55
N GLU A 116 15.57 9.94 -18.81
CA GLU A 116 14.83 8.75 -19.20
C GLU A 116 15.52 7.45 -18.73
N SER A 117 16.86 7.39 -18.66
CA SER A 117 17.56 6.20 -18.19
C SER A 117 17.37 5.99 -16.69
N THR A 118 17.36 7.07 -15.92
CA THR A 118 17.07 7.03 -14.48
C THR A 118 15.63 6.58 -14.25
N LEU A 119 14.66 7.17 -14.97
CA LEU A 119 13.24 6.82 -14.84
C LEU A 119 12.95 5.35 -15.12
N LYS A 120 13.61 4.74 -16.14
CA LYS A 120 13.42 3.32 -16.47
C LYS A 120 14.03 2.36 -15.45
N ARG A 121 14.90 2.85 -14.56
CA ARG A 121 15.61 2.05 -13.57
C ARG A 121 14.99 2.14 -12.17
N LEU A 122 14.16 3.16 -11.95
CA LEU A 122 13.30 3.33 -10.77
C LEU A 122 12.05 2.47 -10.91
#